data_AF-A0A7Y3FUL3-F1
#
_entry.id   AF-A0A7Y3FUL3-F1
#
_cell.length_a   1.000
_cell.length_b   1.000
_cell.length_c   1.000
_cell.angle_alpha   90.00
_cell.angle_beta   90.00
_cell.angle_gamma   90.00
#
_symmetry.space_group_name_H-M   'P 1'
#
loop_
_entity.id
_entity.type
_entity.pdbx_description
1 polymer ?
#
loop_
_entity_poly.entity_id
_entity_poly.type
_entity_poly.pdbx_seq_one_letter_code
_entity_poly.pdbx_strand_id
1 'polypeptide(L)'
;MKNAFLLSLFLFTVALYAQEHGSISGNIMDNELYNEPLVFANIELKNTSFQTQTNFRGNFEIEGITPGSYTLIVRYPGYESLELHLLVKQNEITRIQKELSAIKINLNDLISEETRKDELGIKITANLRQGRK
;
A
#
# COMPACT_ATOMS: atom_id res chain seq x y z
N MET A 1 33.90 39.79 18.97
CA MET A 1 33.69 38.37 19.39
C MET A 1 32.22 37.98 19.49
N LYS A 2 31.33 38.79 20.11
CA LYS A 2 29.89 38.52 20.18
C LYS A 2 29.22 38.30 18.81
N ASN A 3 29.55 39.12 17.82
CA ASN A 3 28.97 39.04 16.47
C ASN A 3 29.43 37.79 15.69
N ALA A 4 30.65 37.30 15.95
CA ALA A 4 31.15 36.07 15.34
C ALA A 4 30.48 34.83 15.94
N PHE A 5 30.17 34.85 17.24
CA PHE A 5 29.40 33.79 17.88
C PHE A 5 27.97 33.71 17.35
N LEU A 6 27.29 34.85 17.17
CA LEU A 6 25.96 34.90 16.55
C LEU A 6 25.96 34.41 15.10
N LEU A 7 26.99 34.75 14.32
CA LEU A 7 27.15 34.28 12.95
C LEU A 7 27.38 32.77 12.89
N SER A 8 28.23 32.23 13.79
CA SER A 8 28.47 30.79 13.91
C SER A 8 27.20 30.02 14.30
N LEU A 9 26.43 30.54 15.26
CA LEU A 9 25.16 29.94 15.68
C LEU A 9 24.12 29.95 14.56
N PHE A 10 24.06 31.04 13.77
CA PHE A 10 23.19 31.14 12.60
C PHE A 10 23.59 30.16 11.48
N LEU A 11 24.89 29.97 11.25
CA LEU A 11 25.37 28.99 10.27
C LEU A 11 25.09 27.54 10.70
N PHE A 12 25.15 27.26 12.00
CA PHE A 12 24.84 25.93 12.54
C PHE A 12 23.36 25.56 12.36
N THR A 13 22.43 26.51 12.49
CA THR A 13 21.00 26.22 12.29
C THR A 13 20.65 25.95 10.83
N VAL A 14 21.29 26.65 9.87
CA VAL A 14 21.10 26.38 8.43
C VAL A 14 21.59 24.98 8.06
N ALA A 15 22.68 24.51 8.66
CA ALA A 15 23.18 23.15 8.44
C ALA A 15 22.21 22.06 8.93
N LEU A 16 21.42 22.32 9.98
CA LEU A 16 20.40 21.38 10.48
C LEU A 16 19.19 21.24 9.55
N TYR A 17 18.94 22.21 8.67
CA TYR A 17 17.89 22.14 7.65
C TYR A 17 18.36 21.45 6.35
N ALA A 18 19.66 21.18 6.19
CA ALA A 18 20.20 20.44 5.06
C ALA A 18 20.12 18.90 5.28
N GLN A 19 19.04 18.42 5.89
CA GLN A 19 18.86 16.98 6.06
C GLN A 19 18.80 16.32 4.68
N GLU A 20 19.64 15.33 4.48
CA GLU A 20 19.67 14.61 3.22
C GLU A 20 18.51 13.59 3.21
N HIS A 21 17.58 13.80 2.30
CA HIS A 21 16.39 12.97 2.11
C HIS A 21 16.61 12.02 0.93
N GLY A 22 15.84 10.92 0.91
CA GLY A 22 15.67 10.07 -0.26
C GLY A 22 14.35 10.34 -0.97
N SER A 23 14.16 9.70 -2.11
CA SER A 23 12.88 9.69 -2.81
C SER A 23 12.50 8.30 -3.30
N ILE A 24 11.22 8.11 -3.57
CA ILE A 24 10.67 6.92 -4.23
C ILE A 24 10.02 7.40 -5.51
N SER A 25 10.40 6.81 -6.64
CA SER A 25 9.71 7.01 -7.91
C SER A 25 9.31 5.67 -8.49
N GLY A 26 8.28 5.66 -9.31
CA GLY A 26 7.89 4.41 -9.93
C GLY A 26 6.84 4.53 -10.99
N ASN A 27 6.48 3.37 -11.52
CA ASN A 27 5.50 3.18 -12.55
C ASN A 27 4.61 1.98 -12.20
N ILE A 28 3.30 2.19 -12.29
CA ILE A 28 2.28 1.20 -11.97
C ILE A 28 1.40 0.96 -13.20
N MET A 29 1.34 -0.30 -13.64
CA MET A 29 0.56 -0.72 -14.80
C MET A 29 -0.50 -1.79 -14.45
N ASP A 30 -1.41 -2.02 -15.38
CA ASP A 30 -2.39 -3.09 -15.36
C ASP A 30 -1.78 -4.39 -15.93
N ASN A 31 -1.78 -5.48 -15.15
CA ASN A 31 -1.26 -6.78 -15.59
C ASN A 31 -2.16 -7.49 -16.64
N GLU A 32 -3.44 -7.15 -16.71
CA GLU A 32 -4.44 -7.84 -17.53
C GLU A 32 -4.74 -7.13 -18.85
N LEU A 33 -4.63 -5.80 -18.86
CA LEU A 33 -4.98 -4.96 -20.00
C LEU A 33 -3.74 -4.40 -20.71
N TYR A 34 -2.96 -5.25 -21.38
CA TYR A 34 -1.82 -4.85 -22.23
C TYR A 34 -0.75 -3.94 -21.56
N ASN A 35 -0.57 -4.02 -20.24
CA ASN A 35 0.30 -3.11 -19.49
C ASN A 35 -0.09 -1.63 -19.63
N GLU A 36 -1.40 -1.38 -19.69
CA GLU A 36 -1.92 -0.02 -19.65
C GLU A 36 -1.57 0.69 -18.33
N PRO A 37 -1.30 2.01 -18.36
CA PRO A 37 -0.99 2.77 -17.16
C PRO A 37 -2.20 2.86 -16.23
N LEU A 38 -2.02 2.48 -14.97
CA LEU A 38 -3.03 2.72 -13.95
C LEU A 38 -2.93 4.18 -13.51
N VAL A 39 -3.84 5.02 -14.00
CA VAL A 39 -3.92 6.45 -13.70
C VAL A 39 -4.69 6.68 -12.41
N PHE A 40 -4.18 7.54 -11.53
CA PHE A 40 -4.75 7.82 -10.21
C PHE A 40 -4.75 6.63 -9.23
N ALA A 41 -3.83 5.68 -9.41
CA ALA A 41 -3.52 4.68 -8.38
C ALA A 41 -2.98 5.37 -7.14
N ASN A 42 -3.59 5.08 -5.99
CA ASN A 42 -3.19 5.64 -4.71
C ASN A 42 -1.90 4.95 -4.26
N ILE A 43 -0.90 5.76 -3.95
CA ILE A 43 0.39 5.34 -3.41
C ILE A 43 0.51 5.91 -2.01
N GLU A 44 0.71 5.06 -1.02
CA GLU A 44 0.83 5.44 0.38
C GLU A 44 2.07 4.80 0.99
N LEU A 45 2.82 5.58 1.77
CA LEU A 45 3.88 5.04 2.62
C LEU A 45 3.30 4.81 4.02
N LYS A 46 3.10 3.54 4.38
CA LYS A 46 2.37 3.10 5.57
C LYS A 46 2.86 3.79 6.84
N ASN A 47 1.93 4.26 7.67
CA ASN A 47 2.19 4.98 8.93
C ASN A 47 2.93 6.32 8.78
N THR A 48 2.84 6.97 7.61
CA THR A 48 3.39 8.30 7.39
C THR A 48 2.34 9.21 6.74
N SER A 49 2.63 10.49 6.60
CA SER A 49 1.79 11.43 5.82
C SER A 49 2.10 11.41 4.33
N PHE A 50 3.08 10.61 3.87
CA PHE A 50 3.44 10.55 2.46
C PHE A 50 2.44 9.73 1.68
N GLN A 51 1.74 10.42 0.77
CA GLN A 51 0.82 9.83 -0.18
C GLN A 51 0.92 10.59 -1.51
N THR A 52 0.69 9.89 -2.60
CA THR A 52 0.63 10.48 -3.94
C THR A 52 -0.26 9.62 -4.83
N GLN A 53 -0.45 10.06 -6.07
CA GLN A 53 -1.17 9.30 -7.09
C GLN A 53 -0.35 9.19 -8.36
N THR A 54 -0.55 8.10 -9.09
CA THR A 54 0.04 7.95 -10.41
C THR A 54 -0.60 8.94 -11.41
N ASN A 55 0.21 9.43 -12.34
CA ASN A 55 -0.23 10.31 -13.42
C ASN A 55 -0.76 9.52 -14.64
N PHE A 56 -1.05 10.22 -15.74
CA PHE A 56 -1.57 9.63 -17.00
C PHE A 56 -0.67 8.58 -17.66
N ARG A 57 0.59 8.46 -17.23
CA ARG A 57 1.54 7.44 -17.70
C ARG A 57 1.79 6.34 -16.65
N GLY A 58 1.00 6.31 -15.58
CA GLY A 58 1.18 5.37 -14.47
C GLY A 58 2.34 5.74 -13.54
N ASN A 59 2.99 6.90 -13.73
CA ASN A 59 4.18 7.27 -12.98
C ASN A 59 3.82 8.02 -11.69
N PHE A 60 4.58 7.79 -10.61
CA PHE A 60 4.46 8.51 -9.35
C PHE A 60 5.84 8.89 -8.78
N GLU A 61 5.85 9.87 -7.88
CA GLU A 61 7.03 10.30 -7.15
C GLU A 61 6.66 10.77 -5.74
N ILE A 62 7.49 10.41 -4.76
CA ILE A 62 7.42 10.85 -3.36
C ILE A 62 8.83 11.30 -2.97
N GLU A 63 8.97 12.58 -2.65
CA GLU A 63 10.25 13.19 -2.28
C GLU A 63 10.31 13.52 -0.78
N GLY A 64 11.50 13.86 -0.29
CA GLY A 64 11.67 14.37 1.09
C GLY A 64 11.54 13.28 2.15
N ILE A 65 11.74 12.02 1.80
CA ILE A 65 11.57 10.90 2.71
C ILE A 65 12.86 10.72 3.53
N THR A 66 12.74 10.67 4.85
CA THR A 66 13.88 10.33 5.71
C THR A 66 14.39 8.92 5.39
N PRO A 67 15.71 8.68 5.33
CA PRO A 67 16.25 7.35 5.09
C PRO A 67 15.74 6.33 6.14
N GLY A 68 15.33 5.14 5.69
CA GLY A 68 14.74 4.13 6.55
C GLY A 68 14.01 3.03 5.79
N SER A 69 13.52 2.03 6.53
CA SER A 69 12.70 0.94 5.99
C SER A 69 11.22 1.30 6.05
N TYR A 70 10.53 1.15 4.92
CA TYR A 70 9.12 1.49 4.78
C TYR A 70 8.33 0.38 4.12
N THR A 71 7.01 0.45 4.26
CA THR A 71 6.07 -0.35 3.47
C THR A 71 5.30 0.59 2.55
N LEU A 72 5.50 0.43 1.25
CA LEU A 72 4.72 1.11 0.22
C LEU A 72 3.47 0.30 -0.06
N ILE A 73 2.31 0.97 -0.06
CA ILE A 73 1.04 0.38 -0.41
C ILE A 73 0.52 1.03 -1.68
N VAL A 74 0.19 0.22 -2.68
CA VAL A 74 -0.42 0.65 -3.93
C VAL A 74 -1.83 0.10 -4.00
N ARG A 75 -2.81 0.99 -4.23
CA ARG A 75 -4.22 0.63 -4.32
C ARG A 75 -4.87 1.25 -5.54
N TYR A 76 -5.70 0.47 -6.22
CA TYR A 76 -6.55 0.96 -7.29
C TYR A 76 -7.91 0.25 -7.26
N PRO A 77 -9.05 0.95 -7.45
CA PRO A 77 -10.37 0.33 -7.38
C PRO A 77 -10.52 -0.83 -8.37
N GLY A 78 -10.96 -1.99 -7.86
CA GLY A 78 -11.12 -3.20 -8.68
C GLY A 78 -9.86 -4.07 -8.81
N TYR A 79 -8.76 -3.70 -8.16
CA TYR A 79 -7.49 -4.43 -8.22
C TYR A 79 -7.03 -4.89 -6.84
N GLU A 80 -6.23 -5.94 -6.83
CA GLU A 80 -5.56 -6.42 -5.63
C GLU A 80 -4.55 -5.36 -5.14
N SER A 81 -4.59 -5.06 -3.84
CA SER A 81 -3.64 -4.12 -3.25
C SER A 81 -2.25 -4.74 -3.16
N LEU A 82 -1.23 -3.95 -3.50
CA LEU A 82 0.16 -4.38 -3.43
C LEU A 82 0.84 -3.73 -2.21
N GLU A 83 1.42 -4.53 -1.32
CA GLU A 83 2.30 -4.07 -0.25
C GLU A 83 3.76 -4.45 -0.56
N LEU A 84 4.68 -3.48 -0.47
CA LEU A 84 6.10 -3.67 -0.75
C LEU A 84 6.96 -3.13 0.39
N HIS A 85 7.83 -3.97 0.92
CA HIS A 85 8.89 -3.53 1.82
C HIS A 85 10.05 -2.95 1.01
N LEU A 86 10.47 -1.73 1.33
CA LEU A 86 11.57 -1.06 0.65
C LEU A 86 12.47 -0.30 1.63
N LEU A 87 13.71 -0.08 1.21
CA LEU A 87 14.68 0.74 1.91
C LEU A 87 14.83 2.06 1.15
N VAL A 88 14.59 3.18 1.82
CA VAL A 88 14.92 4.51 1.31
C VAL A 88 16.30 4.86 1.84
N LYS A 89 17.20 5.24 0.94
CA LYS A 89 18.54 5.68 1.28
C LYS A 89 18.68 7.18 1.03
N GLN A 90 19.64 7.75 1.74
CA GLN A 90 20.01 9.15 1.67
C GLN A 90 20.50 9.52 0.27
N ASN A 91 19.98 10.61 -0.31
CA ASN A 91 20.33 11.10 -1.65
C ASN A 91 20.16 10.06 -2.79
N GLU A 92 19.34 9.03 -2.57
CA GLU A 92 19.06 8.01 -3.57
C GLU A 92 17.56 8.01 -3.94
N ILE A 93 17.30 7.60 -5.18
CA ILE A 93 15.95 7.38 -5.71
C ILE A 93 15.68 5.87 -5.74
N THR A 94 14.79 5.41 -4.87
CA THR A 94 14.27 4.04 -4.91
C THR A 94 13.26 3.92 -6.05
N ARG A 95 13.59 3.15 -7.09
CA ARG A 95 12.74 2.97 -8.27
C ARG A 95 11.87 1.72 -8.16
N ILE A 96 10.57 1.86 -8.38
CA ILE A 96 9.59 0.77 -8.31
C ILE A 96 8.88 0.62 -9.67
N GLN A 97 8.88 -0.59 -10.22
CA GLN A 97 8.09 -0.94 -11.42
C GLN A 97 7.24 -2.15 -11.08
N LYS A 98 5.93 -1.98 -11.11
CA LYS A 98 4.97 -3.00 -10.69
C LYS A 98 3.70 -2.96 -11.50
N GLU A 99 3.01 -4.08 -11.46
CA GLU A 99 1.73 -4.29 -12.11
C GLU A 99 0.73 -4.73 -11.03
N LEU A 100 -0.52 -4.30 -11.17
CA LEU A 100 -1.62 -4.76 -10.33
C LEU A 100 -2.51 -5.70 -11.15
N SER A 101 -3.01 -6.75 -10.49
CA SER A 101 -3.97 -7.67 -11.07
C SER A 101 -5.39 -7.27 -10.65
N ALA A 102 -6.34 -7.33 -11.59
CA ALA A 102 -7.74 -7.12 -11.28
C ALA A 102 -8.26 -8.21 -10.33
N ILE A 103 -9.18 -7.83 -9.44
CA ILE A 103 -9.80 -8.78 -8.52
C ILE A 103 -10.68 -9.74 -9.33
N LYS A 104 -10.38 -11.03 -9.26
CA LYS A 104 -11.20 -12.09 -9.87
C LYS A 104 -12.13 -12.68 -8.84
N ILE A 105 -13.44 -12.49 -9.03
CA ILE A 105 -14.45 -13.15 -8.20
C ILE A 105 -14.65 -14.56 -8.74
N ASN A 106 -14.24 -15.57 -7.97
CA ASN A 106 -14.55 -16.95 -8.28
C ASN A 106 -15.90 -17.33 -7.65
N LEU A 107 -16.90 -17.61 -8.49
CA LEU A 107 -18.25 -17.95 -8.02
C LEU A 107 -18.28 -19.22 -7.13
N ASN A 108 -17.29 -20.12 -7.28
CA ASN A 108 -17.19 -21.33 -6.47
C ASN A 108 -16.82 -21.05 -5.00
N ASP A 109 -16.14 -19.93 -4.72
CA ASP A 109 -15.79 -19.53 -3.35
C ASP A 109 -17.00 -18.90 -2.63
N LEU A 110 -17.98 -18.39 -3.37
CA LEU A 110 -19.20 -17.81 -2.79
C LEU A 110 -20.22 -18.87 -2.35
N ILE A 111 -20.35 -19.95 -3.13
CA ILE A 111 -21.29 -21.05 -2.85
C ILE A 111 -20.84 -21.98 -1.71
N SER A 112 -19.54 -21.98 -1.38
CA SER A 112 -18.97 -22.81 -0.32
C SER A 112 -19.17 -22.20 1.08
N GLU A 113 -19.42 -20.90 1.20
CA GLU A 113 -19.84 -20.25 2.45
C GLU A 113 -21.34 -20.42 2.74
N GLU A 114 -22.19 -20.49 1.71
CA GLU A 114 -23.63 -20.69 1.87
C GLU A 114 -23.97 -22.13 2.30
N THR A 115 -23.26 -23.12 1.76
CA THR A 115 -23.49 -24.54 2.06
C THR A 115 -23.16 -24.91 3.52
N ARG A 116 -22.20 -24.24 4.18
CA ARG A 116 -21.87 -24.50 5.60
C ARG A 116 -22.97 -24.06 6.58
N LYS A 117 -23.82 -23.10 6.20
CA LYS A 117 -24.93 -22.65 7.03
C LYS A 117 -26.10 -23.64 7.04
N ASP A 118 -26.31 -24.34 5.92
CA ASP A 118 -27.43 -25.28 5.78
C ASP A 118 -27.16 -26.63 6.46
N GLU A 119 -25.90 -27.08 6.53
CA GLU A 119 -25.53 -28.34 7.18
C GLU A 119 -25.68 -28.32 8.72
N LEU A 120 -25.62 -27.14 9.35
CA LEU A 120 -25.88 -26.95 10.79
C LEU A 120 -27.38 -26.84 11.12
N GLY A 121 -28.23 -26.50 10.14
CA GLY A 121 -29.68 -26.35 10.31
C GLY A 121 -30.46 -27.67 10.27
N ILE A 122 -29.89 -28.74 9.70
CA ILE A 122 -30.61 -30.01 9.47
C ILE A 122 -30.41 -31.04 10.60
N LYS A 123 -29.50 -30.82 11.56
CA LYS A 123 -29.24 -31.79 12.65
C LYS A 123 -30.08 -31.64 13.93
N ILE A 124 -31.03 -30.71 14.02
CA ILE A 124 -31.76 -30.45 15.29
C ILE A 124 -33.14 -31.15 15.39
N THR A 125 -33.64 -31.87 14.38
CA THR A 125 -35.01 -32.48 14.45
C THR A 125 -35.06 -33.99 14.23
N ALA A 126 -34.09 -34.75 14.74
CA ALA A 126 -34.23 -36.20 14.88
C ALA A 126 -34.26 -36.60 16.37
N ASN A 127 -35.15 -35.99 17.17
CA ASN A 127 -35.39 -36.49 18.51
C ASN A 127 -36.80 -36.17 19.01
N LEU A 128 -37.84 -36.77 18.40
CA LEU A 128 -39.17 -36.83 19.02
C LEU A 128 -39.88 -38.16 18.69
N ARG A 129 -40.23 -38.86 19.78
CA ARG A 129 -41.28 -39.87 19.97
C ARG A 129 -41.00 -41.32 19.56
N GLN A 130 -40.45 -42.08 20.53
CA GLN A 130 -41.10 -43.33 20.91
C GLN A 130 -41.60 -43.23 22.35
N GLY A 131 -42.89 -42.92 22.47
CA GLY A 131 -43.65 -43.10 23.70
C GLY A 131 -44.49 -44.36 23.59
N ARG A 132 -44.31 -45.25 24.57
CA ARG A 132 -45.29 -46.17 25.17
C ARG A 132 -46.32 -46.83 24.25
N LYS A 133 -46.24 -48.16 24.16
CA LYS A 133 -47.31 -49.03 24.66
C LYS A 133 -46.70 -50.12 25.52
#